data_AF-A0A840IEP5-F1
#
_entry.id   AF-A0A840IEP5-F1
#
_cell.length_a   1.000
_cell.length_b   1.000
_cell.length_c   1.000
_cell.angle_alpha   90.00
_cell.angle_beta   90.00
_cell.angle_gamma   90.00
#
_symmetry.space_group_name_H-M   'P 1'
#
loop_
_entity.id
_entity.type
_entity.pdbx_description
1 polymer ?
#
loop_
_entity_poly.entity_id
_entity_poly.type
_entity_poly.pdbx_seq_one_letter_code
_entity_poly.pdbx_strand_id
1 'polypeptide(L)'
;MPADDQTPKNIAQAITEVSEKASLLVREEIELAKAEISARVTKLIRGAVVGIAAGIFVVVGLLFLLHGAAWFAWQLTDTKTSYWLGFLIVAVILFLLGALAGALAYKAMKAGSPPMPEMAIDEAKKIRETVSGPDGAPSPAGPSVAQAVRGVS
;
A
#
# COMPACT_ATOMS: atom_id res chain seq x y z
N MET A 1 6.59 -67.84 4.91
CA MET A 1 7.23 -66.55 5.26
C MET A 1 6.39 -65.45 4.60
N PRO A 2 5.47 -64.80 5.31
CA PRO A 2 4.59 -63.79 4.72
C PRO A 2 5.24 -62.40 4.82
N ALA A 3 5.70 -61.83 3.71
CA ALA A 3 6.45 -60.57 3.69
C ALA A 3 5.85 -59.45 2.82
N ASP A 4 4.76 -59.67 2.07
CA ASP A 4 4.29 -58.69 1.08
C ASP A 4 3.12 -57.80 1.51
N ASP A 5 2.47 -58.08 2.66
CA ASP A 5 1.25 -57.37 3.08
C ASP A 5 1.51 -56.09 3.92
N GLN A 6 2.76 -55.84 4.33
CA GLN A 6 3.11 -54.74 5.24
C GLN A 6 3.59 -53.46 4.55
N THR A 7 4.14 -53.55 3.34
CA THR A 7 4.64 -52.41 2.55
C THR A 7 3.55 -51.37 2.22
N PRO A 8 2.37 -51.75 1.67
CA PRO A 8 1.31 -50.78 1.39
C PRO A 8 0.76 -50.12 2.67
N LYS A 9 0.72 -50.86 3.80
CA LYS A 9 0.32 -50.30 5.10
C LYS A 9 1.33 -49.28 5.63
N ASN A 10 2.63 -49.55 5.54
CA ASN A 10 3.68 -48.62 5.95
C ASN A 10 3.69 -47.34 5.10
N ILE A 11 3.44 -47.43 3.79
CA ILE A 11 3.35 -46.25 2.92
C ILE A 11 2.14 -45.41 3.28
N ALA A 12 0.97 -46.02 3.49
CA ALA A 12 -0.24 -45.31 3.91
C ALA A 12 -0.02 -44.58 5.27
N GLN A 13 0.69 -45.22 6.19
CA GLN A 13 0.99 -44.64 7.50
C GLN A 13 1.99 -43.47 7.40
N ALA A 14 3.02 -43.57 6.57
CA ALA A 14 3.99 -42.49 6.34
C ALA A 14 3.35 -41.26 5.67
N ILE A 15 2.46 -41.47 4.69
CA ILE A 15 1.72 -40.37 4.04
C ILE A 15 0.82 -39.66 5.06
N THR A 16 0.18 -40.42 5.94
CA THR A 16 -0.66 -39.87 7.02
C THR A 16 0.18 -39.03 7.98
N GLU A 17 1.35 -39.53 8.42
CA GLU A 17 2.26 -38.81 9.32
C GLU A 17 2.81 -37.52 8.68
N VAL A 18 3.18 -37.55 7.40
CA VAL A 18 3.63 -36.34 6.67
C VAL A 18 2.49 -35.34 6.51
N SER A 19 1.27 -35.81 6.23
CA SER A 19 0.08 -34.95 6.13
C SER A 19 -0.25 -34.28 7.48
N GLU A 20 -0.13 -35.02 8.58
CA GLU A 20 -0.31 -34.48 9.93
C GLU A 20 0.75 -33.43 10.26
N LYS A 21 2.03 -33.71 9.96
CA LYS A 21 3.12 -32.74 10.16
C LYS A 21 2.96 -31.48 9.29
N ALA A 22 2.58 -31.64 8.03
CA ALA A 22 2.29 -30.51 7.15
C ALA A 22 1.14 -29.66 7.69
N SER A 23 0.08 -30.29 8.21
CA SER A 23 -1.05 -29.61 8.83
C SER A 23 -0.65 -28.84 10.09
N LEU A 24 0.26 -29.42 10.90
CA LEU A 24 0.82 -28.75 12.08
C LEU A 24 1.64 -27.51 11.70
N LEU A 25 2.54 -27.62 10.73
CA LEU A 25 3.36 -26.48 10.27
C LEU A 25 2.50 -25.33 9.75
N VAL A 26 1.49 -25.62 8.92
CA VAL A 26 0.57 -24.59 8.40
C VAL A 26 -0.15 -23.88 9.54
N ARG A 27 -0.58 -24.62 10.57
CA ARG A 27 -1.22 -24.04 11.74
C ARG A 27 -0.26 -23.15 12.53
N GLU A 28 0.99 -23.58 12.72
CA GLU A 28 2.02 -22.80 13.41
C GLU A 28 2.33 -21.48 12.67
N GLU A 29 2.47 -21.53 11.34
CA GLU A 29 2.67 -20.34 10.50
C GLU A 29 1.48 -19.36 10.61
N ILE A 30 0.25 -19.88 10.64
CA ILE A 30 -0.95 -19.05 10.85
C ILE A 30 -0.95 -18.44 12.26
N GLU A 31 -0.60 -19.21 13.28
CA GLU A 31 -0.53 -18.72 14.67
C GLU A 31 0.55 -17.64 14.83
N LEU A 32 1.71 -17.82 14.20
CA LEU A 32 2.79 -16.84 14.16
C LEU A 32 2.37 -15.57 13.40
N ALA A 33 1.83 -15.71 12.19
CA ALA A 33 1.36 -14.59 11.39
C ALA A 33 0.26 -13.81 12.12
N LYS A 34 -0.66 -14.51 12.80
CA LYS A 34 -1.69 -13.89 13.64
C LYS A 34 -1.06 -13.11 14.81
N ALA A 35 -0.07 -13.66 15.48
CA ALA A 35 0.64 -12.98 16.55
C ALA A 35 1.37 -11.72 16.04
N GLU A 36 2.05 -11.82 14.89
CA GLU A 36 2.77 -10.70 14.29
C GLU A 36 1.82 -9.59 13.83
N ILE A 37 0.74 -9.93 13.12
CA ILE A 37 -0.28 -8.97 12.69
C ILE A 37 -0.91 -8.30 13.92
N SER A 38 -1.26 -9.07 14.95
CA SER A 38 -1.81 -8.53 16.21
C SER A 38 -0.85 -7.53 16.87
N ALA A 39 0.45 -7.86 16.93
CA ALA A 39 1.47 -6.96 17.47
C ALA A 39 1.62 -5.68 16.64
N ARG A 40 1.61 -5.80 15.30
CA ARG A 40 1.66 -4.65 14.37
C ARG A 40 0.45 -3.74 14.53
N VAL A 41 -0.76 -4.32 14.56
CA VAL A 41 -2.03 -3.57 14.76
C VAL A 41 -2.04 -2.88 16.13
N THR A 42 -1.62 -3.58 17.19
CA THR A 42 -1.57 -2.98 18.53
C THR A 42 -0.61 -1.79 18.60
N LYS A 43 0.58 -1.91 17.99
CA LYS A 43 1.53 -0.79 17.89
C LYS A 43 0.94 0.37 17.10
N LEU A 44 0.28 0.09 15.97
CA LEU A 44 -0.37 1.11 15.16
C LEU A 44 -1.47 1.83 15.94
N ILE A 45 -2.33 1.10 16.67
CA ILE A 45 -3.39 1.69 17.50
C ILE A 45 -2.80 2.57 18.59
N ARG A 46 -1.79 2.10 19.32
CA ARG A 46 -1.13 2.91 20.35
C ARG A 46 -0.51 4.18 19.76
N GLY A 47 0.17 4.04 18.62
CA GLY A 47 0.70 5.17 17.86
C GLY A 47 -0.39 6.15 17.42
N ALA A 48 -1.53 5.64 16.94
CA ALA A 48 -2.67 6.44 16.53
C ALA A 48 -3.30 7.20 17.70
N VAL A 49 -3.46 6.59 18.87
CA VAL A 49 -4.00 7.26 20.06
C VAL A 49 -3.11 8.43 20.46
N VAL A 50 -1.80 8.21 20.57
CA VAL A 50 -0.85 9.27 20.90
C VAL A 50 -0.81 10.34 19.81
N GLY A 51 -0.81 9.93 18.53
CA GLY A 51 -0.83 10.84 17.39
C GLY A 51 -2.07 11.72 17.33
N ILE A 52 -3.26 11.16 17.59
CA ILE A 52 -4.53 11.91 17.68
C ILE A 52 -4.47 12.89 18.85
N ALA A 53 -4.04 12.45 20.03
CA ALA A 53 -3.91 13.32 21.19
C ALA A 53 -2.97 14.51 20.91
N ALA A 54 -1.77 14.24 20.38
CA ALA A 54 -0.82 15.27 19.98
C ALA A 54 -1.42 16.21 18.91
N GLY A 55 -2.12 15.64 17.92
CA GLY A 55 -2.82 16.41 16.89
C GLY A 55 -3.85 17.37 17.48
N ILE A 56 -4.64 16.95 18.47
CA ILE A 56 -5.58 17.82 19.19
C ILE A 56 -4.84 19.00 19.83
N PHE A 57 -3.76 18.75 20.57
CA PHE A 57 -2.98 19.82 21.20
C PHE A 57 -2.38 20.80 20.18
N VAL A 58 -1.86 20.29 19.06
CA VAL A 58 -1.33 21.15 17.99
C VAL A 58 -2.43 22.01 17.38
N VAL A 59 -3.59 21.43 17.06
CA VAL A 59 -4.73 22.17 16.49
C VAL A 59 -5.25 23.22 17.48
N VAL A 60 -5.48 22.84 18.74
CA VAL A 60 -5.94 23.78 19.78
C VAL A 60 -4.90 24.88 20.01
N GLY A 61 -3.63 24.54 20.12
CA GLY A 61 -2.55 25.52 20.28
C GLY A 61 -2.47 26.50 19.11
N LEU A 62 -2.61 26.01 17.87
CA LEU A 62 -2.67 26.84 16.67
C LEU A 62 -3.88 27.78 16.69
N LEU A 63 -5.06 27.30 17.10
CA LEU A 63 -6.25 28.15 17.25
C LEU A 63 -6.04 29.27 18.26
N PHE A 64 -5.44 28.99 19.42
CA PHE A 64 -5.11 30.01 20.41
C PHE A 64 -4.05 31.00 19.90
N LEU A 65 -3.04 30.54 19.15
CA LEU A 65 -2.06 31.42 18.52
C LEU A 65 -2.71 32.35 17.49
N LEU A 66 -3.57 31.83 16.62
CA LEU A 66 -4.29 32.64 15.62
C LEU A 66 -5.25 33.63 16.28
N HIS A 67 -5.93 33.21 17.35
CA HIS A 67 -6.79 34.10 18.14
C HIS A 67 -5.98 35.23 18.79
N GLY A 68 -4.86 34.90 19.43
CA GLY A 68 -3.94 35.89 20.01
C GLY A 68 -3.34 36.83 18.95
N ALA A 69 -2.97 36.30 17.79
CA ALA A 69 -2.49 37.09 16.66
C ALA A 69 -3.56 38.07 16.15
N ALA A 70 -4.83 37.67 16.14
CA ALA A 70 -5.94 38.56 15.75
C ALA A 70 -6.11 39.72 16.74
N TRP A 71 -6.08 39.43 18.06
CA TRP A 71 -6.09 40.47 19.09
C TRP A 71 -4.88 41.40 18.99
N PHE A 72 -3.69 40.84 18.78
CA PHE A 72 -2.46 41.61 18.60
C PHE A 72 -2.54 42.49 17.34
N ALA A 73 -3.01 41.96 16.22
CA ALA A 73 -3.20 42.72 14.99
C ALA A 73 -4.20 43.86 15.18
N TRP A 74 -5.31 43.63 15.88
CA TRP A 74 -6.27 44.68 16.21
C TRP A 74 -5.63 45.80 17.04
N GLN A 75 -4.80 45.47 18.04
CA GLN A 75 -4.11 46.45 18.88
C GLN A 75 -3.23 47.42 18.05
N LEU A 76 -2.72 46.96 16.90
CA LEU A 76 -1.92 47.78 15.98
C LEU A 76 -2.77 48.73 15.11
N THR A 77 -4.09 48.54 15.03
CA THR A 77 -4.97 49.35 14.16
C THR A 77 -5.41 50.68 14.76
N ASP A 78 -5.10 50.95 16.04
CA ASP A 78 -5.55 52.14 16.80
C ASP A 78 -7.09 52.35 16.82
N THR A 79 -7.86 51.29 16.57
CA THR A 79 -9.32 51.32 16.61
C THR A 79 -9.83 50.79 17.94
N LYS A 80 -10.68 51.54 18.65
CA LYS A 80 -11.16 51.13 19.99
C LYS A 80 -12.30 50.10 19.97
N THR A 81 -13.08 50.05 18.90
CA THR A 81 -14.30 49.24 18.81
C THR A 81 -14.28 48.19 17.71
N SER A 82 -13.30 48.26 16.80
CA SER A 82 -13.27 47.45 15.57
C SER A 82 -12.37 46.22 15.69
N TYR A 83 -12.56 45.43 16.75
CA TYR A 83 -11.77 44.22 17.00
C TYR A 83 -11.83 43.20 15.85
N TRP A 84 -12.94 43.16 15.11
CA TRP A 84 -13.12 42.32 13.92
C TRP A 84 -12.06 42.56 12.83
N LEU A 85 -11.44 43.75 12.76
CA LEU A 85 -10.38 44.06 11.79
C LEU A 85 -9.14 43.18 12.01
N GLY A 86 -8.75 42.95 13.27
CA GLY A 86 -7.62 42.08 13.58
C GLY A 86 -7.85 40.64 13.09
N PHE A 87 -9.07 40.13 13.25
CA PHE A 87 -9.47 38.82 12.74
C PHE A 87 -9.46 38.77 11.20
N LEU A 88 -9.94 39.82 10.52
CA LEU A 88 -9.88 39.89 9.07
C LEU A 88 -8.44 39.95 8.53
N ILE A 89 -7.55 40.71 9.17
CA ILE A 89 -6.14 40.79 8.77
C ILE A 89 -5.52 39.39 8.82
N VAL A 90 -5.69 38.67 9.93
CA VAL A 90 -5.16 37.31 10.08
C VAL A 90 -5.81 36.35 9.06
N ALA A 91 -7.12 36.46 8.83
CA ALA A 91 -7.81 35.63 7.84
C ALA A 91 -7.26 35.85 6.41
N VAL A 92 -7.06 37.10 5.99
CA VAL A 92 -6.48 37.42 4.69
C VAL A 92 -5.08 36.85 4.54
N ILE A 93 -4.23 36.99 5.57
CA ILE A 93 -2.88 36.41 5.58
C ILE A 93 -2.95 34.87 5.41
N LEU A 94 -3.85 34.20 6.14
CA LEU A 94 -4.02 32.75 6.02
C LEU A 94 -4.52 32.33 4.63
N PHE A 95 -5.44 33.08 4.01
CA PHE A 95 -5.87 32.78 2.64
C PHE A 95 -4.74 32.96 1.63
N LEU A 96 -3.89 33.98 1.79
CA LEU A 96 -2.73 34.18 0.92
C LEU A 96 -1.71 33.04 1.06
N LEU A 97 -1.38 32.67 2.31
CA LEU A 97 -0.49 31.54 2.60
C LEU A 97 -1.09 30.22 2.10
N GLY A 98 -2.39 30.01 2.30
CA GLY A 98 -3.12 28.83 1.83
C GLY A 98 -3.16 28.74 0.31
N ALA A 99 -3.40 29.84 -0.39
CA ALA A 99 -3.35 29.90 -1.85
C ALA A 99 -1.94 29.59 -2.37
N LEU A 100 -0.89 30.14 -1.73
CA LEU A 100 0.49 29.85 -2.09
C LEU A 100 0.83 28.36 -1.87
N ALA A 101 0.53 27.82 -0.68
CA ALA A 101 0.76 26.42 -0.36
C ALA A 101 -0.01 25.49 -1.30
N GLY A 102 -1.28 25.81 -1.58
CA GLY A 102 -2.12 25.08 -2.53
C GLY A 102 -1.57 25.12 -3.96
N ALA A 103 -1.07 26.27 -4.41
CA ALA A 103 -0.41 26.39 -5.71
C ALA A 103 0.89 25.57 -5.78
N LEU A 104 1.70 25.57 -4.73
CA LEU A 104 2.91 24.74 -4.65
C LEU A 104 2.56 23.25 -4.65
N ALA A 105 1.54 22.84 -3.89
CA ALA A 105 1.06 21.46 -3.87
C ALA A 105 0.52 21.03 -5.24
N TYR A 106 -0.26 21.88 -5.92
CA TYR A 106 -0.75 21.64 -7.28
C TYR A 106 0.41 21.45 -8.27
N LYS A 107 1.43 22.32 -8.20
CA LYS A 107 2.63 22.21 -9.03
C LYS A 107 3.39 20.92 -8.74
N ALA A 108 3.55 20.55 -7.47
CA ALA A 108 4.24 19.32 -7.06
C ALA A 108 3.49 18.07 -7.55
N MET A 109 2.16 18.03 -7.41
CA MET A 109 1.34 16.92 -7.92
C MET A 109 1.38 16.81 -9.44
N LYS A 110 1.38 17.95 -10.15
CA LYS A 110 1.46 17.99 -11.61
C LYS A 110 2.86 17.60 -12.14
N ALA A 111 3.92 17.91 -11.40
CA ALA A 111 5.28 17.52 -11.73
C ALA A 111 5.61 16.07 -11.34
N GLY A 112 4.97 15.55 -10.28
CA GLY A 112 5.22 14.22 -9.72
C GLY A 112 4.28 13.13 -10.21
N SER A 113 3.20 13.48 -10.92
CA SER A 113 2.42 12.50 -11.66
C SER A 113 3.25 12.07 -12.86
N PRO A 114 3.64 10.78 -12.98
CA PRO A 114 4.12 10.28 -14.27
C PRO A 114 3.07 10.67 -15.30
N PRO A 115 3.45 11.09 -16.54
CA PRO A 115 2.46 11.16 -17.61
C PRO A 115 1.67 9.85 -17.52
N MET A 116 0.33 9.97 -17.44
CA MET A 116 -0.60 8.83 -17.43
C MET A 116 0.04 7.73 -18.27
N PRO A 117 0.26 6.50 -17.74
CA PRO A 117 1.24 5.59 -18.31
C PRO A 117 0.70 5.03 -19.62
N GLU A 118 0.70 5.85 -20.65
CA GLU A 118 0.29 5.57 -22.02
C GLU A 118 1.10 4.39 -22.48
N MET A 119 2.39 4.34 -22.13
CA MET A 119 3.25 3.18 -22.39
C MET A 119 2.78 1.89 -21.70
N ALA A 120 2.32 1.94 -20.44
CA ALA A 120 1.82 0.74 -19.76
C ALA A 120 0.43 0.31 -20.26
N ILE A 121 -0.41 1.27 -20.65
CA ILE A 121 -1.72 1.02 -21.26
C ILE A 121 -1.54 0.46 -22.68
N ASP A 122 -0.58 0.98 -23.44
CA ASP A 122 -0.27 0.53 -24.80
C ASP A 122 0.41 -0.84 -24.79
N GLU A 123 1.31 -1.12 -23.84
CA GLU A 123 1.84 -2.48 -23.62
C GLU A 123 0.72 -3.46 -23.24
N ALA A 124 -0.17 -3.09 -22.32
CA ALA A 124 -1.31 -3.92 -21.95
C ALA A 124 -2.28 -4.17 -23.13
N LYS A 125 -2.51 -3.16 -23.98
CA LYS A 125 -3.30 -3.31 -25.22
C LYS A 125 -2.61 -4.26 -26.20
N LYS A 126 -1.30 -4.12 -26.40
CA LYS A 126 -0.51 -4.97 -27.30
C LYS A 126 -0.47 -6.43 -26.83
N ILE A 127 -0.38 -6.67 -25.52
CA ILE A 127 -0.50 -8.01 -24.92
C ILE A 127 -1.91 -8.56 -25.15
N ARG A 128 -2.96 -7.76 -24.92
CA ARG A 128 -4.35 -8.17 -25.15
C ARG A 128 -4.62 -8.51 -26.62
N GLU A 129 -4.11 -7.72 -27.56
CA GLU A 129 -4.22 -7.98 -29.00
C GLU A 129 -3.47 -9.26 -29.40
N THR A 130 -2.30 -9.51 -28.82
CA THR A 130 -1.53 -10.75 -29.06
C THR A 130 -2.26 -11.97 -28.51
N VAL A 131 -2.98 -11.84 -27.40
CA VAL A 131 -3.76 -12.93 -26.77
C VAL A 131 -5.16 -13.10 -27.40
N SER A 132 -5.69 -12.08 -28.07
CA SER A 132 -7.05 -12.09 -28.66
C SER A 132 -7.05 -12.21 -30.19
N GLY A 133 -5.89 -12.32 -30.83
CA GLY A 133 -5.78 -12.63 -32.27
C GLY A 133 -6.35 -14.02 -32.60
N PRO A 134 -6.67 -14.31 -33.88
CA PRO A 134 -7.51 -15.45 -34.28
C PRO A 134 -6.95 -16.85 -33.99
N ASP A 135 -5.72 -16.96 -33.52
CA ASP A 135 -5.04 -18.23 -33.28
C ASP A 135 -4.77 -18.42 -31.78
N GLY A 136 -5.85 -18.69 -31.03
CA GLY A 136 -5.79 -19.27 -29.67
C GLY A 136 -5.28 -20.72 -29.67
N ALA A 137 -4.16 -20.99 -30.34
CA ALA A 137 -3.55 -22.32 -30.38
C ALA A 137 -2.21 -22.29 -29.61
N PRO A 138 -2.03 -23.10 -28.55
CA PRO A 138 -0.72 -23.30 -27.99
C PRO A 138 0.16 -23.93 -29.07
N SER A 139 1.23 -23.23 -29.48
CA SER A 139 2.19 -23.74 -30.47
C SER A 139 2.83 -25.03 -29.93
N PRO A 140 2.65 -26.20 -30.57
CA PRO A 140 3.34 -27.42 -30.19
C PRO A 140 4.62 -27.53 -31.00
N ALA A 141 5.74 -27.01 -30.50
CA ALA A 141 7.04 -27.24 -31.13
C ALA A 141 8.21 -27.11 -30.13
N GLY A 142 8.31 -28.07 -29.21
CA GLY A 142 9.60 -28.47 -28.62
C GLY A 142 10.19 -29.64 -29.44
N PRO A 143 11.52 -29.75 -29.57
CA PRO A 143 12.16 -30.49 -30.65
C PRO A 143 11.90 -32.00 -30.62
N SER A 144 11.50 -32.53 -31.77
CA SER A 144 11.41 -33.97 -32.04
C SER A 144 12.79 -34.61 -31.91
N VAL A 145 12.92 -35.53 -30.94
CA VAL A 145 14.11 -36.36 -30.66
C VAL A 145 14.47 -37.31 -31.83
N ALA A 146 13.70 -37.32 -32.92
CA ALA A 146 13.88 -38.23 -34.04
C ALA A 146 15.02 -37.87 -35.02
N GLN A 147 15.67 -36.71 -34.89
CA GLN A 147 16.77 -36.32 -35.80
C GLN A 147 18.18 -36.69 -35.30
N ALA A 148 18.34 -37.22 -34.09
CA ALA A 148 19.66 -37.51 -33.51
C ALA A 148 20.28 -38.87 -33.91
N VAL A 149 19.63 -39.69 -34.74
CA VAL A 149 20.07 -41.09 -35.02
C VAL A 149 20.53 -41.33 -36.48
N ARG A 150 20.56 -40.33 -37.35
CA ARG A 150 21.03 -40.47 -38.75
C ARG A 150 22.36 -39.80 -39.06
N GLY A 151 23.28 -39.78 -38.09
CA GLY A 151 24.58 -39.11 -38.22
C GLY A 151 25.79 -39.96 -37.87
N VAL A 152 25.68 -41.30 -37.87
CA VAL A 152 26.82 -42.21 -37.72
C VAL A 152 26.73 -43.31 -38.77
N SER A 153 27.44 -43.13 -39.87
CA SER A 153 27.86 -44.14 -40.83
C SER A 153 29.08 -43.61 -41.57
#